data_AF-A0A1Q7LEF4-F1
#
_entry.id   AF-A0A1Q7LEF4-F1
#
_cell.length_a   1.000
_cell.length_b   1.000
_cell.length_c   1.000
_cell.angle_alpha   90.00
_cell.angle_beta   90.00
_cell.angle_gamma   90.00
#
_symmetry.space_group_name_H-M   'P 1'
#
loop_
_entity.id
_entity.type
_entity.pdbx_description
1 polymer ?
#
loop_
_entity_poly.entity_id
_entity_poly.type
_entity_poly.pdbx_seq_one_letter_code
_entity_poly.pdbx_strand_id
1 'polypeptide(L)'
;MAAGDSVAQRELAARHQLSVYAQVYAILIDPTAAEQVVVETFDHAWRSARAFNAAAGSPLAWLSEIARELAQRRKRTPTTT
;
A
#
# COMPACT_ATOMS: atom_id res chain seq x y z
N MET A 1 4.57 -23.36 10.24
CA MET A 1 4.96 -22.74 8.96
C MET A 1 4.35 -21.34 8.91
N ALA A 2 5.13 -20.30 9.23
CA ALA A 2 4.69 -18.89 9.22
C ALA A 2 5.85 -17.90 8.91
N ALA A 3 7.10 -18.40 8.87
CA ALA A 3 8.27 -17.60 8.53
C ALA A 3 8.42 -17.35 7.02
N GLY A 4 7.87 -18.23 6.17
CA GLY A 4 7.94 -18.09 4.72
C GLY A 4 7.10 -16.91 4.20
N ASP A 5 5.89 -16.73 4.75
CA ASP A 5 4.98 -15.67 4.35
C ASP A 5 5.52 -14.28 4.69
N SER A 6 6.17 -14.13 5.85
CA SER A 6 6.75 -12.86 6.29
C SER A 6 8.02 -12.47 5.52
N VAL A 7 8.76 -13.43 4.97
CA VAL A 7 9.89 -13.13 4.06
C VAL A 7 9.37 -12.71 2.69
N ALA A 8 8.41 -13.44 2.11
CA ALA A 8 7.82 -13.10 0.82
C ALA A 8 7.13 -11.71 0.84
N GLN A 9 6.44 -11.39 1.93
CA GLN A 9 5.84 -10.06 2.14
C GLN A 9 6.89 -8.95 2.17
N ARG A 10 8.03 -9.17 2.85
CA ARG A 10 9.12 -8.18 2.93
C ARG A 10 9.78 -7.95 1.58
N GLU A 11 10.05 -9.01 0.82
CA GLU A 11 10.62 -8.90 -0.53
C GLU A 11 9.68 -8.16 -1.48
N LEU A 12 8.37 -8.45 -1.42
CA LEU A 12 7.36 -7.76 -2.22
C LEU A 12 7.27 -6.27 -1.83
N ALA A 13 7.28 -5.96 -0.53
CA ALA A 13 7.31 -4.59 -0.04
C ALA A 13 8.57 -3.87 -0.52
N ALA A 14 9.76 -4.44 -0.33
CA ALA A 14 11.03 -3.85 -0.76
C ALA A 14 11.03 -3.52 -2.26
N ARG A 15 10.41 -4.38 -3.09
CA ARG A 15 10.31 -4.19 -4.54
C ARG A 15 9.33 -3.08 -4.95
N HIS A 16 8.22 -2.89 -4.23
CA HIS A 16 7.13 -2.00 -4.66
C HIS A 16 6.96 -0.75 -3.81
N GLN A 17 7.58 -0.68 -2.63
CA GLN A 17 7.41 0.41 -1.67
C GLN A 17 7.74 1.78 -2.27
N LEU A 18 8.82 1.88 -3.04
CA LEU A 18 9.21 3.16 -3.66
C LEU A 18 8.19 3.63 -4.72
N SER A 19 7.66 2.72 -5.54
CA SER A 19 6.65 3.04 -6.56
C SER A 19 5.34 3.47 -5.92
N VAL A 20 4.90 2.75 -4.87
CA VAL A 20 3.69 3.09 -4.12
C VAL A 20 3.88 4.44 -3.40
N TYR A 21 5.04 4.66 -2.78
CA TYR A 21 5.37 5.94 -2.14
C TYR A 21 5.32 7.10 -3.12
N ALA A 22 5.98 6.98 -4.28
CA ALA A 22 5.98 8.04 -5.30
C ALA A 22 4.56 8.37 -5.77
N GLN A 23 3.71 7.36 -5.97
CA GLN A 23 2.31 7.55 -6.35
C GLN A 23 1.51 8.28 -5.26
N VAL A 24 1.63 7.86 -4.01
CA VAL A 24 0.90 8.46 -2.88
C VAL A 24 1.38 9.89 -2.62
N TYR A 25 2.69 10.11 -2.66
CA TYR A 25 3.29 11.43 -2.51
C TYR A 25 2.79 12.41 -3.58
N ALA A 26 2.64 11.97 -4.83
CA ALA A 26 2.07 12.81 -5.89
C ALA A 26 0.60 13.21 -5.62
N ILE A 27 -0.14 12.44 -4.83
CA ILE A 27 -1.55 12.73 -4.49
C ILE A 27 -1.66 13.67 -3.29
N LEU A 28 -0.82 13.45 -2.26
CA LEU A 28 -0.90 14.12 -0.96
C LEU A 28 0.03 15.33 -0.85
N ILE A 29 1.17 15.33 -1.54
CA ILE A 29 2.23 16.35 -1.46
C ILE A 29 2.68 16.57 0.01
N ASP A 30 2.60 15.52 0.83
CA ASP A 30 2.99 15.52 2.24
C ASP A 30 3.78 14.22 2.50
N PRO A 31 5.07 14.31 2.87
CA PRO A 31 5.90 13.13 3.07
C PRO A 31 5.42 12.29 4.26
N THR A 32 4.99 12.91 5.35
CA THR A 32 4.53 12.21 6.55
C THR A 32 3.23 11.47 6.27
N ALA A 33 2.27 12.15 5.61
CA ALA A 33 1.01 11.52 5.23
C ALA A 33 1.23 10.40 4.20
N ALA A 34 2.18 10.58 3.28
CA ALA A 34 2.52 9.56 2.28
C ALA A 34 3.12 8.31 2.91
N GLU A 35 4.09 8.44 3.83
CA GLU A 35 4.66 7.30 4.55
C GLU A 35 3.59 6.51 5.31
N GLN A 36 2.68 7.19 6.01
CA GLN A 36 1.59 6.54 6.74
C GLN A 36 0.66 5.75 5.80
N VAL A 37 0.27 6.35 4.68
CA VAL A 37 -0.59 5.68 3.68
C VAL A 37 0.12 4.49 3.03
N VAL A 38 1.43 4.56 2.81
CA VAL A 38 2.22 3.43 2.28
C VAL A 38 2.21 2.27 3.27
N VAL A 39 2.46 2.51 4.56
CA VAL A 39 2.40 1.46 5.59
C VAL A 39 1.00 0.84 5.65
N GLU A 40 -0.04 1.66 5.65
CA GLU A 40 -1.44 1.19 5.67
C GLU A 40 -1.80 0.40 4.41
N THR A 41 -1.26 0.77 3.25
CA THR A 41 -1.44 0.04 1.99
C THR A 41 -0.93 -1.39 2.10
N PHE A 42 0.28 -1.58 2.63
CA PHE A 42 0.87 -2.91 2.77
C PHE A 42 0.19 -3.73 3.88
N ASP A 43 -0.22 -3.12 4.99
CA ASP A 43 -1.02 -3.82 6.02
C ASP A 43 -2.36 -4.30 5.46
N HIS A 44 -3.06 -3.42 4.73
CA HIS A 44 -4.32 -3.77 4.07
C HIS A 44 -4.12 -4.86 3.03
N ALA A 45 -3.07 -4.75 2.21
CA ALA A 45 -2.71 -5.79 1.25
C ALA A 45 -2.49 -7.13 1.97
N TRP A 46 -1.76 -7.20 3.08
CA TRP A 46 -1.47 -8.48 3.74
C TRP A 46 -2.70 -9.12 4.39
N ARG A 47 -3.62 -8.32 4.91
CA ARG A 47 -4.92 -8.82 5.41
C ARG A 47 -5.77 -9.39 4.27
N SER A 48 -5.76 -8.72 3.13
CA SER A 48 -6.49 -9.11 1.93
C SER A 48 -5.76 -10.18 1.11
N ALA A 49 -4.47 -10.42 1.35
CA ALA A 49 -3.63 -11.34 0.60
C ALA A 49 -4.09 -12.80 0.70
N ARG A 50 -4.74 -13.19 1.81
CA ARG A 50 -5.38 -14.51 1.93
C ARG A 50 -6.53 -14.72 0.93
N ALA A 51 -7.11 -13.64 0.42
CA ALA A 51 -8.11 -13.64 -0.64
C ALA A 51 -7.53 -13.20 -2.01
N PHE A 52 -6.30 -12.69 -2.03
CA PHE A 52 -5.64 -12.24 -3.25
C PHE A 52 -5.20 -13.46 -4.06
N ASN A 53 -5.83 -13.64 -5.22
CA ASN A 53 -5.40 -14.62 -6.20
C ASN A 53 -4.31 -14.02 -7.09
N ALA A 54 -3.05 -14.45 -6.92
CA ALA A 54 -1.93 -14.00 -7.74
C ALA A 54 -2.08 -14.31 -9.23
N ALA A 55 -2.99 -15.22 -9.62
CA ALA A 55 -3.35 -15.49 -11.01
C ALA A 55 -4.31 -14.43 -11.61
N ALA A 56 -4.89 -13.54 -10.79
CA ALA A 56 -5.90 -12.58 -11.22
C ALA A 56 -5.34 -11.20 -11.65
N GLY A 57 -4.04 -10.93 -11.45
CA GLY A 57 -3.46 -9.66 -11.92
C GLY A 57 -2.06 -9.31 -11.41
N SER A 58 -1.56 -8.15 -11.84
CA SER A 58 -0.26 -7.62 -11.41
C SER A 58 -0.30 -7.13 -9.95
N PRO A 59 0.62 -7.60 -9.08
CA PRO A 59 0.72 -7.14 -7.68
C PRO A 59 0.86 -5.63 -7.55
N LEU A 60 1.57 -4.99 -8.49
CA LEU A 60 1.73 -3.53 -8.48
C LEU A 60 0.41 -2.81 -8.75
N ALA A 61 -0.38 -3.28 -9.72
CA ALA A 61 -1.67 -2.67 -10.04
C ALA A 61 -2.64 -2.76 -8.86
N TRP A 62 -2.63 -3.89 -8.16
CA TRP A 62 -3.42 -4.09 -6.96
C TRP A 62 -2.98 -3.18 -5.80
N LEU A 63 -1.67 -3.10 -5.52
CA LEU A 63 -1.13 -2.19 -4.51
C LEU A 63 -1.42 -0.72 -4.85
N SER A 64 -1.27 -0.35 -6.12
CA SER A 64 -1.58 0.99 -6.61
C SER A 64 -3.04 1.36 -6.40
N GLU A 65 -3.98 0.42 -6.52
CA GLU A 65 -5.40 0.69 -6.28
C GLU A 65 -5.70 0.93 -4.79
N ILE A 66 -5.19 0.06 -3.91
CA ILE A 66 -5.32 0.23 -2.46
C ILE A 66 -4.73 1.59 -2.03
N ALA A 67 -3.51 1.88 -2.49
CA ALA A 67 -2.81 3.14 -2.17
C ALA A 67 -3.59 4.36 -2.64
N ARG A 68 -4.18 4.29 -3.84
CA ARG A 68 -5.00 5.36 -4.40
C ARG A 68 -6.25 5.61 -3.56
N GLU A 69 -6.95 4.56 -3.15
CA GLU A 69 -8.12 4.70 -2.28
C GLU A 69 -7.78 5.34 -0.94
N LEU A 70 -6.71 4.86 -0.27
CA LEU A 70 -6.28 5.37 1.03
C LEU A 70 -5.81 6.83 0.93
N ALA A 71 -5.03 7.17 -0.09
CA ALA A 71 -4.60 8.56 -0.33
C ALA A 71 -5.79 9.50 -0.57
N GLN A 72 -6.80 9.06 -1.34
CA GLN A 72 -8.02 9.85 -1.56
C GLN A 72 -8.81 10.03 -0.26
N ARG A 73 -8.95 8.98 0.57
CA ARG A 73 -9.62 9.07 1.87
C ARG A 73 -8.90 10.06 2.79
N ARG A 74 -7.56 10.02 2.83
CA ARG A 74 -6.76 10.98 3.60
C ARG A 74 -6.93 12.41 3.09
N LYS A 75 -6.92 12.62 1.77
CA LYS A 75 -7.13 13.95 1.18
C LYS A 75 -8.51 14.53 1.50
N ARG A 76 -9.53 13.67 1.64
CA ARG A 76 -10.92 14.05 1.97
C ARG A 76 -11.16 14.28 3.46
N THR A 77 -10.24 13.85 4.31
CA THR A 77 -10.26 14.14 5.75
C THR A 77 -9.31 15.32 5.98
N PRO A 78 -9.74 16.58 5.72
CA PRO A 78 -9.00 17.70 6.25
C PRO A 78 -8.94 17.49 7.76
N THR A 79 -7.74 17.58 8.32
CA THR A 79 -7.51 17.52 9.76
C THR A 79 -8.28 18.67 10.40
N THR A 80 -9.56 18.45 10.69
CA THR A 80 -10.36 19.30 11.56
C THR A 80 -10.25 18.69 12.94
N THR A 81 -9.62 19.46 13.84
CA THR A 81 -9.44 19.30 15.30
C THR A 81 -8.07 18.81 15.73
#